data_AF-A0A972VC67-F1
#
_entry.id   AF-A0A972VC67-F1
#
_cell.length_a   1.000
_cell.length_b   1.000
_cell.length_c   1.000
_cell.angle_alpha   90.00
_cell.angle_beta   90.00
_cell.angle_gamma   90.00
#
_symmetry.space_group_name_H-M   'P 1'
#
loop_
_entity.id
_entity.type
_entity.pdbx_description
1 polymer ?
#
loop_
_entity_poly.entity_id
_entity_poly.type
_entity_poly.pdbx_seq_one_letter_code
_entity_poly.pdbx_strand_id
1 'polypeptide(L)' 'MTLPKIKKQLVTTYMLAQRWNMSTRNVMRVCRVHKIKAHKLTENGQNRYDRAAIQALEARVFI' A
#
# COMPACT_ATOMS: atom_id res chain seq x y z
N MET A 1 -6.09 1.69 32.50
CA MET A 1 -6.42 2.57 31.35
C MET A 1 -5.81 1.94 30.10
N THR A 2 -6.65 1.38 29.24
CA THR A 2 -6.24 0.53 28.11
C THR A 2 -5.70 1.42 26.98
N LEU A 3 -4.41 1.32 26.66
CA LEU A 3 -3.87 1.91 25.43
C LEU A 3 -4.62 1.28 24.24
N PRO A 4 -5.33 2.06 23.40
CA PRO A 4 -5.89 1.50 22.18
C PRO A 4 -4.71 1.04 21.32
N LYS A 5 -4.61 -0.26 21.08
CA LYS A 5 -3.66 -0.83 20.12
C LYS A 5 -3.95 -0.17 18.78
N ILE A 6 -3.10 0.79 18.40
CA ILE A 6 -3.09 1.38 17.06
C ILE A 6 -2.93 0.20 16.11
N LYS A 7 -4.03 -0.22 15.49
CA LYS A 7 -4.02 -1.22 14.44
C LYS A 7 -3.18 -0.60 13.32
N LYS A 8 -1.98 -1.11 13.08
CA LYS A 8 -1.20 -0.76 11.88
C LYS A 8 -2.08 -1.06 10.67
N GLN A 9 -2.73 -0.03 10.11
CA GLN A 9 -3.61 -0.16 8.95
C GLN A 9 -2.73 -0.46 7.74
N LEU A 10 -2.66 -1.73 7.39
CA LEU A 10 -2.00 -2.19 6.18
C LEU A 10 -2.97 -1.99 5.00
N VAL A 11 -2.50 -1.32 3.96
CA VAL A 11 -3.27 -1.04 2.75
C VAL A 11 -2.98 -2.13 1.73
N THR A 12 -4.02 -2.73 1.14
CA THR A 12 -3.84 -3.73 0.08
C THR A 12 -3.69 -3.07 -1.29
N THR A 13 -3.12 -3.79 -2.26
CA THR A 13 -3.06 -3.34 -3.66
C THR A 13 -4.44 -2.94 -4.21
N TYR A 14 -5.51 -3.61 -3.77
CA TYR A 14 -6.88 -3.30 -4.20
C TYR A 14 -7.35 -1.93 -3.69
N MET A 15 -7.10 -1.62 -2.42
CA MET A 15 -7.45 -0.31 -1.86
C MET A 15 -6.69 0.83 -2.56
N LEU A 16 -5.43 0.60 -2.93
CA LEU A 16 -4.64 1.56 -3.73
C LEU A 16 -5.20 1.74 -5.14
N ALA A 17 -5.61 0.63 -5.77
CA ALA A 17 -6.21 0.65 -7.10
C ALA A 17 -7.48 1.52 -7.12
N GLN A 18 -8.36 1.37 -6.13
CA GLN A 18 -9.53 2.23 -5.96
C GLN A 18 -9.15 3.70 -5.72
N ARG A 19 -8.20 3.95 -4.81
CA ARG A 19 -7.80 5.30 -4.42
C ARG A 19 -7.18 6.10 -5.56
N TRP A 20 -6.43 5.46 -6.44
CA TRP A 20 -5.79 6.11 -7.59
C TRP A 20 -6.60 5.98 -8.89
N ASN A 21 -7.77 5.36 -8.83
CA ASN A 21 -8.58 5.04 -10.00
C ASN A 21 -7.76 4.32 -11.10
N MET A 22 -6.96 3.33 -10.68
CA MET A 22 -6.07 2.56 -11.55
C MET A 22 -6.29 1.06 -11.37
N SER A 23 -5.87 0.26 -12.35
CA SER A 23 -5.85 -1.19 -12.19
C SER A 23 -4.81 -1.64 -11.15
N THR A 24 -5.07 -2.74 -10.44
CA THR A 24 -4.13 -3.36 -9.50
C THR A 24 -2.79 -3.71 -10.14
N ARG A 25 -2.79 -4.02 -11.45
CA ARG A 25 -1.58 -4.26 -12.26
C ARG A 25 -0.72 -3.00 -12.38
N ASN A 26 -1.34 -1.84 -12.63
CA ASN A 26 -0.63 -0.55 -12.65
C ASN A 26 -0.10 -0.18 -11.27
N VAL A 27 -0.88 -0.38 -10.21
CA VAL A 27 -0.40 -0.18 -8.84
C VAL A 27 0.85 -1.03 -8.56
N MET A 28 0.83 -2.32 -8.90
CA MET A 28 2.01 -3.19 -8.74
C MET A 28 3.21 -2.72 -9.57
N ARG A 29 2.97 -2.23 -10.79
CA ARG A 29 4.03 -1.67 -11.65
C ARG A 29 4.65 -0.43 -11.02
N VAL A 30 3.83 0.52 -10.55
CA VAL A 30 4.29 1.73 -9.85
C VAL A 30 5.07 1.35 -8.59
N CYS A 31 4.55 0.43 -7.78
CA CYS A 31 5.27 -0.08 -6.61
C CYS A 31 6.63 -0.68 -6.98
N ARG A 32 6.75 -1.42 -8.10
CA ARG A 32 8.04 -1.95 -8.58
C ARG A 32 8.99 -0.85 -9.04
N VAL A 33 8.51 0.09 -9.86
CA VAL A 33 9.31 1.22 -10.37
C VAL A 33 9.90 2.04 -9.23
N HIS A 34 9.10 2.31 -8.21
CA HIS A 34 9.53 3.06 -7.02
C HIS A 34 10.12 2.18 -5.90
N LYS A 35 10.39 0.89 -6.18
CA LYS A 35 10.99 -0.07 -5.24
C LYS A 35 10.26 -0.14 -3.88
N ILE A 36 8.94 0.04 -3.86
CA ILE A 36 8.09 -0.09 -2.69
C ILE A 36 7.90 -1.59 -2.38
N LYS A 37 8.49 -2.04 -1.27
CA LYS A 37 8.33 -3.43 -0.79
C LYS A 37 6.99 -3.61 -0.10
N ALA A 38 6.29 -4.69 -0.42
CA ALA A 38 5.15 -5.15 0.38
C ALA A 38 5.65 -5.71 1.71
N HIS A 39 4.94 -5.43 2.80
CA HIS A 39 5.32 -5.85 4.14
C HIS A 39 4.98 -7.30 4.43
N LYS A 40 3.85 -7.79 3.92
CA LYS A 40 3.39 -9.17 4.03
C LYS A 40 2.56 -9.56 2.82
N LEU A 41 2.83 -10.75 2.29
CA LEU A 41 1.81 -11.53 1.59
C LEU A 41 0.87 -12.06 2.67
N THR A 42 -0.43 -11.76 2.58
CA THR A 42 -1.42 -12.44 3.41
C THR A 42 -1.48 -13.92 3.04
N GLU A 43 -2.09 -14.77 3.88
CA GLU A 43 -2.34 -16.19 3.55
C GLU A 43 -3.09 -16.36 2.21
N ASN A 44 -3.80 -15.32 1.77
CA ASN A 44 -4.49 -15.27 0.48
C ASN A 44 -3.62 -14.72 -0.67
N GLY A 45 -2.30 -14.59 -0.49
CA GLY A 45 -1.37 -14.09 -1.51
C GLY A 45 -1.50 -12.59 -1.82
N GLN A 46 -2.16 -11.80 -0.98
CA GLN A 46 -2.31 -10.36 -1.23
C GLN A 46 -1.17 -9.55 -0.63
N ASN A 47 -0.58 -8.68 -1.45
CA ASN A 47 0.42 -7.71 -1.02
C ASN A 47 -0.23 -6.64 -0.12
N ARG A 48 0.33 -6.49 1.09
CA ARG A 48 -0.01 -5.44 2.03
C ARG A 48 1.13 -4.44 2.16
N TYR A 49 0.81 -3.16 2.05
CA TYR A 49 1.75 -2.05 2.12
C TYR A 49 1.50 -1.23 3.37
N ASP A 50 2.57 -0.68 3.94
CA ASP A 50 2.47 0.26 5.04
C ASP A 50 2.01 1.62 4.52
N ARG A 51 1.17 2.31 5.29
CA ARG A 51 0.63 3.62 4.92
C ARG A 51 1.74 4.66 4.71
N ALA A 52 2.85 4.58 5.44
CA ALA A 52 3.98 5.49 5.27
C ALA A 52 4.67 5.32 3.91
N ALA A 53 4.84 4.07 3.46
CA ALA A 53 5.42 3.76 2.15
C ALA A 53 4.52 4.26 1.01
N ILE A 54 3.20 4.14 1.19
CA ILE A 54 2.22 4.67 0.25
C ILE A 54 2.22 6.19 0.21
N GLN A 55 2.27 6.88 1.36
CA GLN A 55 2.37 8.34 1.37
C GLN A 55 3.64 8.83 0.68
N ALA A 56 4.77 8.14 0.89
CA ALA A 56 6.01 8.45 0.20
C ALA A 56 5.95 8.18 -1.32
N LEU A 57 5.02 7.33 -1.75
CA LEU A 57 4.73 7.06 -3.16
C LEU A 57 3.76 8.10 -3.75
N GLU A 58 2.68 8.44 -3.03
CA GLU A 58 1.75 9.51 -3.42
C GLU A 58 2.49 10.84 -3.58
N ALA A 59 3.40 11.16 -2.65
CA ALA A 59 4.25 12.34 -2.72
C ALA A 59 5.28 12.31 -3.87
N ARG A 60 5.48 11.19 -4.57
CA ARG A 60 6.39 11.12 -5.75
C ARG A 60 5.63 11.01 -7.07
N VAL A 61 4.40 10.52 -7.05
CA VAL A 61 3.56 10.32 -8.24
C VAL A 61 2.75 11.59 -8.57
N PHE A 62 2.45 12.43 -7.58
CA PHE A 62 1.62 13.64 -7.71
C PHE A 62 2.37 14.96 -7.44
N ILE A 63 3.71 14.98 -7.53
CA ILE A 63 4.51 16.21 -7.66
C ILE A 63 4.60 16.60 -9.13
#